data_AF-A0A814S9Z9-F1
#
_entry.id   AF-A0A814S9Z9-F1
#
_cell.length_a   1.000
_cell.length_b   1.000
_cell.length_c   1.000
_cell.angle_alpha   90.00
_cell.angle_beta   90.00
_cell.angle_gamma   90.00
#
_symmetry.space_group_name_H-M   'P 1'
#
loop_
_entity.id
_entity.type
_entity.pdbx_description
1 polymer ?
#
loop_
_entity_poly.entity_id
_entity_poly.type
_entity_poly.pdbx_seq_one_letter_code
_entity_poly.pdbx_strand_id
1 'polypeptide(L)'
;MNQFYQWGFHANDQKVVDEVLSEWFTAGTLDNILTHWENKTQKKVEREQVSLNILCYNVQGWGSRSLEVIDIVDKIEASICVFTEVGELWNASQIPHFNIFHQHGTNKSGGVCIAIRKHLKESRIDLNIENTIIVDVDGLSETVRIIAIYWPAGQTRVLGELESYITKNTIITGDFNASVKE
;
A
#
# COMPACT_ATOMS: atom_id res chain seq x y z
N MET A 1 -42.33 -26.62 -22.26
CA MET A 1 -41.20 -27.03 -21.41
C MET A 1 -40.43 -25.76 -21.08
N ASN A 2 -40.20 -25.44 -19.81
CA ASN A 2 -39.72 -24.12 -19.39
C ASN A 2 -38.28 -23.89 -19.87
N GLN A 3 -38.02 -22.80 -20.60
CA GLN A 3 -36.75 -22.56 -21.31
C GLN A 3 -35.56 -22.48 -20.33
N PHE A 4 -35.81 -22.02 -19.10
CA PHE A 4 -34.83 -22.00 -18.00
C PHE A 4 -34.30 -23.38 -17.60
N TYR A 5 -35.15 -24.41 -17.62
CA TYR A 5 -34.74 -25.78 -17.33
C TYR A 5 -33.82 -26.34 -18.42
N GLN A 6 -34.00 -25.90 -19.67
CA GLN A 6 -33.13 -26.27 -20.79
C GLN A 6 -31.77 -25.56 -20.71
N TRP A 7 -31.69 -24.44 -20.00
CA TRP A 7 -30.46 -23.70 -19.72
C TRP A 7 -29.79 -24.12 -18.40
N GLY A 8 -30.31 -25.15 -17.72
CA GLY A 8 -29.72 -25.71 -16.50
C GLY A 8 -30.05 -24.97 -15.21
N PHE A 9 -30.98 -24.01 -15.23
CA PHE A 9 -31.42 -23.32 -14.01
C PHE A 9 -32.45 -24.15 -13.25
N HIS A 10 -32.32 -24.21 -11.91
CA HIS A 10 -33.32 -24.85 -11.06
C HIS A 10 -34.56 -23.96 -10.93
N ALA A 11 -35.71 -24.57 -10.61
CA ALA A 11 -36.97 -23.85 -10.43
C ALA A 11 -36.90 -22.72 -9.39
N ASN A 12 -36.03 -22.86 -8.38
CA ASN A 12 -35.83 -21.86 -7.33
C ASN A 12 -35.04 -20.64 -7.82
N ASP A 13 -34.24 -20.78 -8.87
CA ASP A 13 -33.40 -19.71 -9.42
C ASP A 13 -34.16 -18.88 -10.46
N GLN A 14 -35.27 -19.41 -10.98
CA GLN A 14 -36.01 -18.83 -12.08
C GLN A 14 -36.41 -17.37 -11.81
N LYS A 15 -36.86 -17.07 -10.59
CA LYS A 15 -37.25 -15.71 -10.21
C LYS A 15 -36.06 -14.73 -10.26
N VAL A 16 -34.89 -15.16 -9.78
CA VAL A 16 -33.68 -14.33 -9.76
C VAL A 16 -33.17 -14.11 -11.20
N VAL A 17 -33.21 -15.16 -12.02
CA VAL A 17 -32.82 -15.07 -13.42
C VAL A 17 -33.77 -14.16 -14.20
N ASP A 18 -35.09 -14.26 -13.97
CA ASP A 18 -36.08 -13.37 -14.58
C ASP A 18 -35.85 -11.90 -14.19
N GLU A 19 -35.50 -11.63 -12.92
CA GLU A 19 -35.17 -10.28 -12.44
C GLU A 19 -33.90 -9.73 -13.13
N VAL A 20 -32.83 -10.52 -13.20
CA VAL A 20 -31.57 -10.12 -13.87
C VAL A 20 -31.75 -9.91 -15.36
N LEU A 21 -32.47 -10.83 -16.04
CA LEU A 21 -32.73 -10.70 -17.47
C LEU A 21 -33.61 -9.48 -17.74
N SER A 22 -34.67 -9.27 -16.95
CA SER A 22 -35.52 -8.08 -17.09
C SER A 22 -34.72 -6.80 -16.90
N GLU A 23 -33.81 -6.75 -15.93
CA GLU A 23 -32.90 -5.63 -15.72
C GLU A 23 -31.98 -5.40 -16.93
N TRP A 24 -31.38 -6.46 -17.46
CA TRP A 24 -30.48 -6.38 -18.62
C TRP A 24 -31.21 -5.94 -19.90
N PHE A 25 -32.43 -6.43 -20.12
CA PHE A 25 -33.25 -6.06 -21.27
C PHE A 25 -33.80 -4.63 -21.18
N THR A 26 -34.04 -4.10 -19.97
CA THR A 26 -34.62 -2.76 -19.78
C THR A 26 -33.59 -1.64 -19.79
N ALA A 27 -32.34 -1.92 -19.39
CA ALA A 27 -31.29 -0.91 -19.32
C ALA A 27 -30.77 -0.48 -20.70
N GLY A 28 -30.95 -1.28 -21.76
CA GLY A 28 -30.65 -0.93 -23.15
C GLY A 28 -29.15 -0.82 -23.52
N THR A 29 -28.27 -0.57 -22.55
CA THR A 29 -26.81 -0.56 -22.70
C THR A 29 -26.15 -1.09 -21.42
N LEU A 30 -24.91 -1.60 -21.54
CA LEU A 30 -24.11 -2.05 -20.40
C LEU A 30 -23.82 -0.90 -19.42
N ASP A 31 -23.51 0.31 -19.91
CA ASP A 31 -23.25 1.48 -19.07
C ASP A 31 -24.45 1.83 -18.18
N ASN A 32 -25.67 1.69 -18.69
CA ASN A 32 -26.88 1.92 -17.92
C ASN A 32 -27.07 0.88 -16.81
N ILE A 33 -26.71 -0.39 -17.06
CA ILE A 33 -26.75 -1.46 -16.05
C ILE A 33 -25.73 -1.15 -14.95
N LEU A 34 -24.49 -0.83 -15.33
CA LEU A 34 -23.43 -0.48 -14.39
C LEU A 34 -23.79 0.74 -13.54
N THR A 35 -24.33 1.79 -14.18
CA THR A 35 -24.82 2.99 -13.49
C THR A 35 -25.99 2.66 -12.56
N HIS A 36 -26.93 1.81 -12.97
CA HIS A 36 -28.04 1.38 -12.12
C HIS A 36 -27.55 0.60 -10.89
N TRP A 37 -26.58 -0.31 -11.09
CA TRP A 37 -25.95 -1.04 -9.99
C TRP A 37 -25.22 -0.10 -9.05
N GLU A 38 -24.36 0.79 -9.56
CA GLU A 38 -23.65 1.81 -8.77
C GLU A 38 -24.61 2.66 -7.94
N ASN A 39 -25.74 3.09 -8.51
CA ASN A 39 -26.75 3.87 -7.79
C ASN A 39 -27.53 3.06 -6.75
N LYS A 40 -27.68 1.75 -6.95
CA LYS A 40 -28.38 0.85 -6.03
C LYS A 40 -27.46 0.35 -4.90
N THR A 41 -26.16 0.22 -5.18
CA THR A 41 -25.10 -0.08 -4.19
C THR A 41 -24.53 1.17 -3.53
N GLN A 42 -24.92 2.37 -3.94
CA GLN A 42 -24.82 3.59 -3.13
C GLN A 42 -25.70 3.46 -1.87
N LYS A 43 -25.32 2.55 -0.97
CA LYS A 43 -25.39 2.86 0.45
C LYS A 43 -24.77 4.24 0.61
N LYS A 44 -25.43 5.13 1.36
CA LYS A 44 -24.78 6.33 1.88
C LYS A 44 -23.40 5.88 2.34
N VAL A 45 -22.36 6.33 1.66
CA VAL A 45 -20.99 6.13 2.12
C VAL A 45 -20.92 6.98 3.37
N GLU A 46 -21.36 6.42 4.50
CA GLU A 46 -20.77 6.74 5.78
C GLU A 46 -19.28 6.70 5.49
N ARG A 47 -18.57 7.80 5.73
CA ARG A 47 -17.13 7.87 5.49
C ARG A 47 -16.52 6.72 6.28
N GLU A 48 -16.33 5.57 5.63
CA GLU A 48 -15.75 4.42 6.26
C GLU A 48 -14.36 4.88 6.65
N GLN A 49 -14.12 4.92 7.95
CA GLN A 49 -12.85 5.34 8.49
C GLN A 49 -11.89 4.18 8.24
N VAL A 50 -11.38 4.10 7.02
CA VAL A 50 -10.41 3.09 6.61
C VAL A 50 -9.10 3.40 7.33
N SER A 51 -8.60 2.44 8.09
CA SER A 51 -7.35 2.59 8.83
C SER A 51 -6.16 2.57 7.87
N LEU A 52 -5.22 3.50 8.04
CA LEU A 52 -3.97 3.50 7.29
C LEU A 52 -2.99 2.53 7.95
N ASN A 53 -2.85 1.33 7.39
CA ASN A 53 -1.92 0.32 7.89
C ASN A 53 -0.51 0.59 7.38
N ILE A 54 0.45 0.68 8.31
CA ILE A 54 1.87 0.87 8.01
C ILE A 54 2.65 -0.33 8.51
N LEU A 55 3.35 -0.99 7.60
CA LEU A 55 4.28 -2.09 7.90
C LEU A 55 5.70 -1.55 7.99
N CYS A 56 6.44 -1.91 9.04
CA CYS A 56 7.88 -1.71 9.11
C CYS A 56 8.56 -3.07 9.24
N TYR A 57 9.45 -3.42 8.31
CA TYR A 57 10.09 -4.74 8.25
C TYR A 57 11.58 -4.64 7.87
N ASN A 58 12.46 -5.15 8.73
CA ASN A 58 13.87 -5.32 8.39
C ASN A 58 14.03 -6.59 7.54
N VAL A 59 14.37 -6.41 6.26
CA VAL A 59 14.39 -7.48 5.25
C VAL A 59 15.66 -8.32 5.32
N GLN A 60 16.77 -7.77 5.83
CA GLN A 60 18.08 -8.45 5.87
C GLN A 60 18.52 -9.00 4.50
N GLY A 61 18.37 -8.18 3.45
CA GLY A 61 18.72 -8.49 2.07
C GLY A 61 17.52 -8.83 1.21
N TRP A 62 17.10 -7.88 0.38
CA TRP A 62 15.91 -8.02 -0.47
C TRP A 62 16.03 -9.15 -1.49
N GLY A 63 17.21 -9.29 -2.12
CA GLY A 63 17.43 -10.27 -3.18
C GLY A 63 17.07 -11.70 -2.77
N SER A 64 17.35 -12.09 -1.53
CA SER A 64 17.02 -13.42 -0.99
C SER A 64 15.61 -13.57 -0.44
N ARG A 65 14.90 -12.47 -0.13
CA ARG A 65 13.61 -12.49 0.58
C ARG A 65 12.45 -11.81 -0.16
N SER A 66 12.62 -11.51 -1.44
CA SER A 66 11.61 -10.79 -2.23
C SER A 66 10.21 -11.44 -2.23
N LEU A 67 10.11 -12.78 -2.30
CA LEU A 67 8.82 -13.49 -2.23
C LEU A 67 8.15 -13.37 -0.87
N GLU A 68 8.95 -13.46 0.20
CA GLU A 68 8.46 -13.29 1.57
C GLU A 68 7.91 -11.88 1.80
N VAL A 69 8.60 -10.87 1.26
CA VAL A 69 8.15 -9.47 1.30
C VAL A 69 6.78 -9.34 0.63
N ILE A 70 6.59 -9.90 -0.56
CA ILE A 70 5.30 -9.84 -1.28
C ILE A 70 4.20 -10.51 -0.44
N ASP A 71 4.46 -11.72 0.08
CA ASP A 71 3.49 -12.46 0.89
C ASP A 71 3.08 -11.71 2.17
N ILE A 72 4.03 -11.05 2.85
CA ILE A 72 3.75 -10.27 4.06
C ILE A 72 2.92 -9.03 3.73
N VAL A 73 3.28 -8.31 2.67
CA VAL A 73 2.56 -7.09 2.25
C VAL A 73 1.10 -7.39 1.96
N ASP A 74 0.82 -8.49 1.27
CA ASP A 74 -0.53 -8.91 0.93
C ASP A 74 -1.31 -9.38 2.16
N LYS A 75 -0.70 -10.18 3.05
CA LYS A 75 -1.36 -10.70 4.27
C LYS A 75 -1.71 -9.61 5.28
N ILE A 76 -0.87 -8.58 5.40
CA ILE A 76 -1.08 -7.47 6.35
C ILE A 76 -2.02 -6.41 5.78
N GLU A 77 -2.34 -6.49 4.48
CA GLU A 77 -3.10 -5.45 3.77
C GLU A 77 -2.51 -4.05 4.02
N ALA A 78 -1.18 -3.95 4.02
CA ALA A 78 -0.49 -2.72 4.32
C ALA A 78 -0.73 -1.68 3.21
N SER A 79 -0.96 -0.42 3.59
CA SER A 79 -1.08 0.71 2.66
C SER A 79 0.28 1.34 2.37
N ILE A 80 1.15 1.34 3.37
CA ILE A 80 2.52 1.84 3.32
C ILE A 80 3.43 0.78 3.94
N CYS A 81 4.53 0.47 3.29
CA CYS A 81 5.55 -0.45 3.80
C CYS A 81 6.90 0.23 3.84
N VAL A 82 7.58 0.13 4.96
CA VAL A 82 8.95 0.59 5.19
C VAL A 82 9.84 -0.62 5.37
N PHE A 83 10.81 -0.75 4.48
CA PHE A 83 11.75 -1.85 4.46
C PHE A 83 13.15 -1.33 4.75
N THR A 84 13.82 -1.93 5.73
CA THR A 84 15.22 -1.65 6.07
C THR A 84 16.10 -2.85 5.72
N GLU A 85 17.41 -2.62 5.65
CA GLU A 85 18.40 -3.59 5.19
C GLU A 85 18.06 -4.23 3.84
N VAL A 86 17.59 -3.42 2.89
CA VAL A 86 17.21 -3.95 1.58
C VAL A 86 18.44 -4.36 0.75
N GLY A 87 19.62 -3.86 1.10
CA GLY A 87 20.85 -4.04 0.36
C GLY A 87 20.80 -3.31 -0.98
N GLU A 88 21.50 -3.86 -1.97
CA GLU A 88 21.42 -3.35 -3.33
C GLU A 88 20.22 -3.96 -4.08
N LEU A 89 19.32 -3.12 -4.59
CA LEU A 89 18.19 -3.52 -5.42
C LEU A 89 18.63 -3.68 -6.89
N TRP A 90 19.31 -4.78 -7.21
CA TRP A 90 19.90 -5.03 -8.55
C TRP A 90 18.89 -5.19 -9.69
N ASN A 91 17.63 -5.50 -9.36
CA ASN A 91 16.50 -5.52 -10.28
C ASN A 91 15.29 -5.18 -9.44
N ALA A 92 14.77 -3.96 -9.60
CA ALA A 92 13.69 -3.40 -8.79
C ALA A 92 12.40 -4.21 -8.91
N SER A 93 12.33 -5.28 -8.13
CA SER A 93 11.17 -6.06 -7.78
C SER A 93 9.99 -5.14 -7.53
N GLN A 94 9.06 -5.17 -8.47
CA GLN A 94 7.80 -4.48 -8.34
C GLN A 94 6.98 -5.25 -7.32
N ILE A 95 6.68 -4.61 -6.19
CA ILE A 95 5.53 -5.05 -5.40
C ILE A 95 4.30 -4.60 -6.21
N PRO A 96 3.45 -5.52 -6.69
CA PRO A 96 2.29 -5.17 -7.50
C PRO A 96 1.43 -4.13 -6.78
N HIS A 97 0.96 -3.11 -7.50
CA HIS A 97 0.11 -2.03 -6.97
C HIS A 97 0.79 -1.07 -5.99
N PHE A 98 2.12 -1.09 -5.85
CA PHE A 98 2.85 -0.10 -5.08
C PHE A 98 3.77 0.76 -5.96
N ASN A 99 3.93 2.01 -5.55
CA ASN A 99 5.03 2.88 -5.97
C ASN A 99 6.17 2.72 -4.97
N ILE A 100 7.39 2.57 -5.46
CA ILE A 100 8.55 2.21 -4.66
C ILE A 100 9.59 3.33 -4.71
N PHE A 101 10.01 3.79 -3.54
CA PHE A 101 11.08 4.75 -3.33
C PHE A 101 12.23 4.04 -2.63
N HIS A 102 13.43 4.19 -3.17
CA HIS A 102 14.64 3.58 -2.61
C HIS A 102 15.72 4.63 -2.39
N GLN A 103 16.47 4.44 -1.31
CA GLN A 103 17.69 5.17 -1.01
C GLN A 103 18.77 4.12 -0.68
N HIS A 104 19.86 4.18 -1.44
CA HIS A 104 20.99 3.30 -1.22
C HIS A 104 21.61 3.52 0.16
N GLY A 105 22.16 2.45 0.72
CA GLY A 105 22.79 2.48 2.03
C GLY A 105 24.26 2.83 2.01
N THR A 106 24.83 2.94 3.20
CA THR A 106 26.27 3.17 3.44
C THR A 106 27.10 1.90 3.33
N ASN A 107 26.47 0.72 3.24
CA ASN A 107 27.14 -0.58 3.18
C ASN A 107 26.30 -1.58 2.35
N LYS A 108 26.86 -2.77 2.07
CA LYS A 108 26.23 -3.80 1.23
C LYS A 108 24.85 -4.27 1.71
N SER A 109 24.63 -4.26 3.02
CA SER A 109 23.37 -4.70 3.63
C SER A 109 22.42 -3.53 3.90
N GLY A 110 22.87 -2.28 3.75
CA GLY A 110 22.11 -1.11 4.13
C GLY A 110 21.03 -0.74 3.12
N GLY A 111 20.53 0.48 3.23
CA GLY A 111 19.51 1.01 2.35
C GLY A 111 18.11 0.88 2.94
N VAL A 112 17.24 1.72 2.41
CA VAL A 112 15.85 1.84 2.83
C VAL A 112 14.97 1.83 1.59
N CYS A 113 13.80 1.23 1.72
CA CYS A 113 12.76 1.26 0.69
C CYS A 113 11.42 1.62 1.33
N ILE A 114 10.70 2.58 0.75
CA ILE A 114 9.29 2.84 1.06
C ILE A 114 8.46 2.37 -0.13
N ALA A 115 7.47 1.51 0.12
CA ALA A 115 6.45 1.14 -0.86
C ALA A 115 5.10 1.74 -0.43
N ILE A 116 4.43 2.47 -1.32
CA ILE A 116 3.12 3.08 -1.08
C ILE A 116 2.11 2.58 -2.10
N ARG A 117 0.92 2.16 -1.69
CA ARG A 117 -0.11 1.70 -2.64
C ARG A 117 -0.49 2.81 -3.62
N LYS A 118 -0.60 2.47 -4.91
CA LYS A 118 -0.84 3.39 -6.04
C LYS A 118 -2.14 4.21 -5.98
N HIS A 119 -3.07 3.87 -5.10
CA HIS A 119 -4.30 4.64 -4.91
C HIS A 119 -4.10 5.82 -3.94
N LEU A 120 -3.02 5.81 -3.16
CA LEU A 120 -2.59 6.95 -2.37
C LEU A 120 -1.79 7.88 -3.28
N LYS A 121 -1.89 9.18 -3.02
CA LYS A 121 -1.07 10.18 -3.71
C LYS A 121 0.16 10.46 -2.88
N GLU A 122 1.32 10.50 -3.49
CA GLU A 122 2.56 10.67 -2.76
C GLU A 122 3.57 11.58 -3.46
N SER A 123 4.45 12.18 -2.67
CA SER A 123 5.58 12.97 -3.17
C SER A 123 6.81 12.74 -2.31
N ARG A 124 7.90 12.30 -2.96
CA ARG A 124 9.21 12.16 -2.32
C ARG A 124 9.83 13.53 -2.09
N ILE A 125 10.43 13.72 -0.93
CA ILE A 125 11.31 14.86 -0.66
C ILE A 125 12.73 14.42 -0.99
N ASP A 126 13.38 15.15 -1.89
CA ASP A 126 14.77 14.88 -2.23
C ASP A 126 15.69 15.36 -1.13
N LEU A 127 16.55 14.46 -0.67
CA LEU A 127 17.50 14.68 0.40
C LEU A 127 18.75 13.87 0.15
N ASN A 128 19.90 14.43 0.54
CA ASN A 128 21.20 13.79 0.42
C ASN A 128 21.61 13.17 1.77
N ILE A 129 20.72 12.37 2.35
CA ILE A 129 20.96 11.64 3.60
C ILE A 129 20.83 10.15 3.27
N GLU A 130 21.95 9.43 3.29
CA GLU A 130 21.99 8.00 3.01
C GLU A 130 21.12 7.21 4.00
N ASN A 131 20.62 6.03 3.64
CA ASN A 131 19.75 5.24 4.53
C ASN A 131 18.53 6.02 5.11
N THR A 132 18.05 7.06 4.43
CA THR A 132 16.87 7.83 4.84
C THR A 132 16.00 8.13 3.62
N ILE A 133 14.69 7.95 3.75
CA ILE A 133 13.71 8.37 2.75
C ILE A 133 12.63 9.18 3.45
N ILE A 134 12.22 10.28 2.83
CA ILE A 134 11.06 11.06 3.26
C ILE A 134 10.05 11.13 2.13
N VAL A 135 8.82 10.73 2.43
CA VAL A 135 7.68 10.81 1.50
C VAL A 135 6.49 11.42 2.20
N ASP A 136 5.88 12.41 1.56
CA ASP A 136 4.58 12.93 1.95
C ASP A 136 3.48 12.11 1.26
N VAL A 137 2.48 11.71 2.05
CA VAL A 137 1.30 10.95 1.60
C VAL A 137 0.06 11.85 1.74
N ASP A 138 -0.51 12.17 0.58
CA ASP A 138 -1.72 12.95 0.38
C ASP A 138 -2.94 12.04 0.17
N GLY A 139 -4.14 12.62 0.17
CA GLY A 139 -5.40 11.90 -0.07
C GLY A 139 -6.05 11.34 1.21
N LEU A 140 -5.47 11.66 2.37
CA LEU A 140 -6.03 11.44 3.69
C LEU A 140 -6.75 12.71 4.19
N SER A 141 -7.22 12.71 5.44
CA SER A 141 -7.79 13.92 6.06
C SER A 141 -6.78 15.05 6.23
N GLU A 142 -5.51 14.71 6.44
CA GLU A 142 -4.37 15.62 6.48
C GLU A 142 -3.17 14.91 5.83
N THR A 143 -2.23 15.65 5.21
CA THR A 143 -0.99 15.06 4.70
C THR A 143 -0.21 14.42 5.85
N VAL A 144 0.25 13.18 5.64
CA VAL A 144 1.10 12.44 6.58
C VAL A 144 2.48 12.29 5.97
N ARG A 145 3.52 12.69 6.72
CA ARG A 145 4.91 12.54 6.33
C ARG A 145 5.48 11.25 6.90
N ILE A 146 6.04 10.39 6.04
CA ILE A 146 6.77 9.19 6.45
C ILE A 146 8.25 9.46 6.33
N ILE A 147 8.98 9.32 7.43
CA ILE A 147 10.45 9.34 7.48
C ILE A 147 10.91 7.92 7.78
N ALA A 148 11.42 7.23 6.77
CA ALA A 148 11.97 5.89 6.88
C ALA A 148 13.48 5.94 7.07
N ILE A 149 13.99 5.25 8.09
CA ILE A 149 15.40 5.30 8.50
C ILE A 149 15.96 3.89 8.63
N TYR A 150 17.15 3.67 8.09
CA TYR A 150 18.01 2.59 8.53
C TYR A 150 19.27 3.19 9.15
N TRP A 151 19.62 2.71 10.33
CA TRP A 151 20.78 3.17 11.06
C TRP A 151 21.70 1.97 11.24
N PRO A 152 22.79 1.85 10.46
CA PRO A 152 23.65 0.68 10.54
C PRO A 152 24.30 0.53 11.92
N ALA A 153 24.46 -0.71 12.36
CA ALA A 153 25.16 -1.01 13.60
C ALA A 153 26.57 -0.37 13.64
N GLY A 154 26.90 0.23 14.77
CA GLY A 154 28.20 0.89 14.98
C GLY A 154 28.35 2.28 14.35
N GLN A 155 27.32 2.80 13.66
CA GLN A 155 27.32 4.18 13.18
C GLN A 155 26.62 5.11 14.16
N THR A 156 27.23 6.27 14.42
CA THR A 156 26.58 7.35 15.16
C THR A 156 25.88 8.28 14.16
N ARG A 157 24.57 8.47 14.30
CA ARG A 157 23.82 9.56 13.66
C ARG A 157 23.25 10.49 14.71
N VAL A 158 22.91 11.68 14.27
CA VAL A 158 22.23 12.69 15.08
C VAL A 158 20.84 12.89 14.48
N LEU A 159 19.79 12.59 15.24
CA LEU A 159 18.40 12.82 14.82
C LEU A 159 18.13 14.28 14.47
N GLY A 160 18.95 15.20 14.98
CA GLY A 160 18.92 16.64 14.67
C GLY A 160 18.96 16.97 13.17
N GLU A 161 19.58 16.11 12.34
CA GLU A 161 19.60 16.28 10.88
C GLU A 161 18.20 16.22 10.25
N LEU A 162 17.23 15.63 10.96
CA LEU A 162 15.87 15.45 10.49
C LEU A 162 14.89 16.50 11.04
N GLU A 163 15.31 17.34 11.98
CA GLU A 163 14.42 18.28 12.69
C GLU A 163 13.65 19.20 11.75
N SER A 164 14.30 19.73 10.71
CA SER A 164 13.67 20.60 9.71
C SER A 164 12.59 19.91 8.86
N TYR A 165 12.58 18.57 8.86
CA TYR A 165 11.61 17.77 8.12
C TYR A 165 10.46 17.27 9.00
N ILE A 166 10.56 17.37 10.32
CA ILE A 166 9.50 16.93 11.24
C ILE A 166 8.39 17.98 11.28
N THR A 167 7.21 17.57 10.84
CA THR A 167 5.95 18.32 10.97
C THR A 167 5.02 17.65 11.97
N LYS A 168 3.89 18.29 12.29
CA LYS A 168 2.85 17.76 13.20
C LYS A 168 2.43 16.32 12.85
N ASN A 169 2.36 15.99 11.56
CA ASN A 169 1.85 14.70 11.08
C ASN A 169 2.97 13.83 10.52
N THR A 170 4.05 13.67 11.30
CA THR A 170 5.21 12.89 10.89
C THR A 170 5.25 11.55 11.61
N ILE A 171 5.42 10.48 10.84
CA ILE A 171 5.70 9.13 11.32
C ILE A 171 7.15 8.84 10.99
N ILE A 172 7.97 8.69 12.03
CA ILE A 172 9.37 8.27 11.90
C ILE A 172 9.42 6.78 12.23
N THR A 173 9.93 5.98 11.30
CA THR A 173 9.96 4.52 11.46
C THR A 173 11.14 3.90 10.72
N GLY A 174 11.43 2.66 11.03
CA GLY A 174 12.58 1.94 10.52
C GLY A 174 13.39 1.29 11.64
N ASP A 175 14.64 0.99 11.34
CA ASP A 175 15.55 0.32 12.27
C ASP A 175 16.65 1.29 12.67
N PHE A 176 16.60 1.70 13.93
CA PHE A 176 17.49 2.69 14.52
C PHE A 176 18.79 2.07 15.07
N ASN A 177 18.90 0.74 15.20
CA ASN A 177 19.99 0.03 15.89
C ASN A 177 20.50 0.75 17.15
N ALA A 178 19.62 1.46 17.85
CA ALA A 178 19.99 2.28 18.98
C ALA A 178 20.04 1.36 20.21
N SER A 179 21.24 1.10 20.71
CA SER A 179 21.37 0.59 22.06
C SER A 179 20.98 1.71 23.02
N VAL A 180 19.94 1.49 23.84
CA VAL A 180 19.70 2.36 24.99
C VAL A 180 20.96 2.26 25.86
N LYS A 181 21.72 3.36 26.00
CA LYS A 181 22.73 3.41 27.06
C LYS A 181 21.95 3.40 28.38
N GLU A 182 22.06 2.31 29.12
CA GLU A 182 21.68 2.26 30.54
C GLU A 182 22.51 3.26 31.36
#